data_AF-A0A842SII6-F1
#
_entry.id   AF-A0A842SII6-F1
#
_cell.length_a   1.000
_cell.length_b   1.000
_cell.length_c   1.000
_cell.angle_alpha   90.00
_cell.angle_beta   90.00
_cell.angle_gamma   90.00
#
_symmetry.space_group_name_H-M   'P 1'
#
loop_
_entity.id
_entity.type
_entity.pdbx_description
1 polymer ?
#
loop_
_entity_poly.entity_id
_entity_poly.type
_entity_poly.pdbx_seq_one_letter_code
_entity_poly.pdbx_strand_id
1 'polypeptide(L)' 'MFKVVEYGPFGCQLDRGIVKSMKDIPEGYRIVKVESGEDVTIYIDPRMEKIVE' A
#
# COMPACT_ATOMS: atom_id res chain seq x y z
N MET A 1 4.52 -1.34 -13.93
CA MET A 1 4.76 -0.31 -12.90
C MET A 1 3.64 -0.43 -11.88
N PHE A 2 3.90 -0.09 -10.61
CA PHE A 2 2.93 -0.23 -9.54
C PHE A 2 2.71 1.12 -8.88
N LYS A 3 1.49 1.65 -8.91
CA LYS A 3 1.11 2.82 -8.14
C LYS A 3 0.96 2.41 -6.68
N VAL A 4 1.50 3.18 -5.76
CA VAL A 4 1.44 2.91 -4.32
C VAL A 4 0.57 3.95 -3.64
N VAL A 5 -0.47 3.49 -2.95
CA VAL A 5 -1.39 4.34 -2.19
C VAL A 5 -1.39 3.88 -0.74
N GLU A 6 -1.09 4.79 0.17
CA GLU A 6 -1.18 4.52 1.60
C GLU A 6 -2.59 4.76 2.12
N TYR A 7 -3.13 3.81 2.88
CA TYR A 7 -4.33 3.99 3.68
C TYR A 7 -3.99 4.54 5.07
N GLY A 8 -4.37 5.79 5.27
CA GLY A 8 -4.34 6.44 6.57
C GLY A 8 -5.58 6.09 7.43
N PRO A 9 -5.62 6.60 8.67
CA PRO A 9 -6.80 6.48 9.51
C PRO A 9 -8.03 7.13 8.85
N PHE A 10 -9.23 6.66 9.21
CA PHE A 10 -10.51 7.20 8.74
C PHE A 10 -10.73 7.16 7.21
N GLY A 11 -10.03 6.26 6.49
CA GLY A 11 -10.19 6.10 5.05
C GLY A 11 -9.45 7.15 4.20
N CYS A 12 -8.56 7.94 4.81
CA CYS A 12 -7.67 8.82 4.06
C CYS A 12 -6.76 7.99 3.15
N GLN A 13 -6.51 8.48 1.93
CA GLN A 13 -5.59 7.87 0.98
C GLN A 13 -4.49 8.87 0.65
N LEU A 14 -3.24 8.43 0.72
CA LEU A 14 -2.07 9.24 0.41
C LEU A 14 -1.31 8.61 -0.77
N ASP A 15 -1.12 9.37 -1.84
CA ASP A 15 -0.30 8.93 -2.97
C ASP A 15 1.18 8.90 -2.55
N ARG A 16 1.80 7.71 -2.62
CA ARG A 16 3.22 7.50 -2.31
C ARG A 16 4.09 7.46 -3.57
N GLY A 17 3.49 7.57 -4.75
CA GLY A 17 4.17 7.51 -6.05
C GLY A 17 4.11 6.13 -6.72
N ILE A 18 5.08 5.88 -7.59
CA ILE A 18 5.12 4.69 -8.47
C ILE A 18 6.42 3.93 -8.24
N VAL A 19 6.31 2.61 -8.11
CA VAL A 19 7.46 1.70 -8.01
C VAL A 19 7.55 0.76 -9.23
N LYS A 20 8.77 0.26 -9.51
CA LYS A 20 9.00 -0.62 -10.66
C LYS A 20 8.69 -2.08 -10.34
N SER A 21 8.88 -2.47 -9.08
CA SER A 21 8.65 -3.82 -8.56
C SER A 21 7.98 -3.77 -7.18
N MET A 22 7.23 -4.80 -6.82
CA MET A 22 6.69 -4.95 -5.45
C MET A 22 7.79 -5.02 -4.39
N LYS A 23 9.01 -5.44 -4.76
CA LYS A 23 10.18 -5.46 -3.86
C LYS A 23 10.68 -4.07 -3.49
N ASP A 24 10.31 -3.05 -4.25
CA ASP A 24 10.70 -1.66 -3.99
C ASP A 24 9.74 -0.98 -2.99
N ILE A 25 8.65 -1.66 -2.60
CA ILE A 25 7.74 -1.18 -1.56
C ILE A 25 8.50 -1.27 -0.23
N PRO A 26 8.60 -0.19 0.55
CA PRO A 26 9.37 -0.19 1.79
C PRO A 26 8.89 -1.27 2.77
N GLU A 27 9.84 -1.84 3.51
CA GLU A 27 9.53 -2.78 4.59
C GLU A 27 8.75 -2.08 5.72
N GLY A 28 7.94 -2.83 6.47
CA GLY A 28 7.12 -2.30 7.56
C GLY A 28 5.71 -1.85 7.14
N TYR A 29 5.40 -1.88 5.85
CA TYR A 29 4.05 -1.67 5.33
C TYR A 29 3.33 -2.99 5.08
N ARG A 30 2.04 -3.05 5.38
CA ARG A 30 1.19 -4.17 5.00
C ARG A 30 0.46 -3.86 3.70
N ILE A 31 0.51 -4.76 2.73
CA ILE A 31 -0.35 -4.68 1.54
C ILE A 31 -1.78 -5.04 1.95
N VAL A 32 -2.71 -4.10 1.80
CA VAL A 32 -4.12 -4.29 2.17
C VAL A 32 -5.00 -4.64 0.99
N LYS A 33 -4.68 -4.14 -0.20
CA LYS A 33 -5.45 -4.36 -1.42
C LYS A 33 -4.54 -4.22 -2.64
N VAL A 34 -4.80 -5.01 -3.67
CA VAL A 34 -4.20 -4.83 -4.99
C VAL A 34 -5.33 -4.73 -5.99
N GLU A 35 -5.36 -3.66 -6.78
CA GLU A 35 -6.30 -3.45 -7.86
C GLU A 35 -5.57 -3.48 -9.19
N SER A 36 -5.99 -4.38 -10.07
CA SER A 36 -5.48 -4.49 -11.44
C SER A 36 -6.47 -3.83 -12.40
N GLY A 37 -6.09 -2.70 -12.99
CA GLY A 37 -6.77 -2.04 -14.11
C GLY A 37 -5.82 -1.86 -15.28
N GLU A 38 -5.83 -0.68 -15.92
CA GLU A 38 -4.79 -0.27 -16.89
C GLU A 38 -3.40 -0.22 -16.23
N ASP A 39 -3.35 0.19 -14.96
CA ASP A 39 -2.19 0.12 -14.08
C ASP A 39 -2.50 -0.71 -12.82
N VAL A 40 -1.47 -1.30 -12.22
CA VAL A 40 -1.60 -1.99 -10.93
C VAL A 40 -1.47 -0.98 -9.80
N THR A 41 -2.51 -0.83 -9.00
CA THR A 41 -2.48 -0.01 -7.77
C THR A 41 -2.38 -0.92 -6.55
N ILE A 42 -1.34 -0.70 -5.76
CA ILE A 42 -1.09 -1.39 -4.51
C ILE A 42 -1.41 -0.44 -3.38
N TYR A 43 -2.31 -0.90 -2.52
CA TYR A 43 -2.68 -0.19 -1.32
C TYR A 43 -1.94 -0.74 -0.13
N ILE A 44 -1.31 0.13 0.64
CA ILE A 44 -0.48 -0.21 1.79
C ILE A 44 -0.98 0.47 3.07
N ASP A 45 -0.82 -0.15 4.24
CA ASP A 45 -1.10 0.47 5.54
C ASP A 45 0.18 0.42 6.41
N PRO A 46 0.63 1.55 6.98
CA PRO A 46 1.80 1.62 7.86
C PRO A 46 1.54 1.04 9.26
N ARG A 47 0.27 0.81 9.63
CA ARG A 47 -0.10 0.16 10.88
C ARG A 47 0.00 -1.34 10.66
N MET A 48 1.18 -1.90 10.97
CA MET A 48 1.25 -3.31 11.33
C MET A 48 0.21 -3.55 12.43
N GLU A 49 -0.81 -4.36 12.14
CA GLU A 49 -1.76 -4.80 13.15
C GLU A 49 -0.94 -5.33 14.32
N LYS A 50 -0.99 -4.65 15.47
CA LYS A 50 -0.79 -5.35 16.73
C LYS A 50 -1.92 -6.36 16.77
N ILE A 51 -1.57 -7.63 16.53
CA ILE A 51 -2.43 -8.75 16.85
C ILE A 51 -2.78 -8.55 18.33
N VAL A 52 -4.01 -8.13 18.61
CA VAL A 52 -4.55 -8.11 19.96
C VAL A 52 -4.94 -9.55 20.26
N GLU A 53 -4.07 -10.22 21.02
CA GLU A 53 -4.35 -11.52 21.66
C GLU A 53 -5.56 -11.46 22.59
#